data_AF-A0A383F0Y0-F1
#
_entry.id   AF-A0A383F0Y0-F1
#
_cell.length_a   1.000
_cell.length_b   1.000
_cell.length_c   1.000
_cell.angle_alpha   90.00
_cell.angle_beta   90.00
_cell.angle_gamma   90.00
#
_symmetry.space_group_name_H-M   'P 1'
#
loop_
_entity.id
_entity.type
_entity.pdbx_description
1 polymer ?
#
loop_
_entity_poly.entity_id
_entity_poly.type
_entity_poly.pdbx_seq_one_letter_code
_entity_poly.pdbx_strand_id
1 'polypeptide(L)' 'IKSVVTEYLFAAINAGFMEVRIIHGRGTGVQRAIVQAELKRHPSVVTFWDAPESHLGATIVEIQSIADVPDRETTTQTR' A
#
# COMPACT_ATOMS: atom_id res chain seq x y z
N ILE A 1 5.31 -8.92 8.85
CA ILE A 1 4.57 -7.64 8.75
C ILE A 1 5.01 -6.84 7.53
N LYS A 2 6.29 -6.47 7.38
CA LYS A 2 6.75 -5.73 6.18
C LYS A 2 6.42 -6.43 4.86
N SER A 3 6.78 -7.71 4.72
CA SER A 3 6.47 -8.51 3.52
C SER A 3 4.96 -8.55 3.22
N VAL A 4 4.13 -8.74 4.24
CA VAL A 4 2.66 -8.79 4.12
C VAL A 4 2.08 -7.47 3.60
N VAL A 5 2.62 -6.32 4.02
CA VAL A 5 2.17 -5.00 3.53
C VAL A 5 2.46 -4.89 2.03
N THR A 6 3.67 -5.22 1.60
CA THR A 6 4.06 -5.15 0.18
C THR A 6 3.27 -6.13 -0.68
N GLU A 7 3.11 -7.37 -0.22
CA GLU A 7 2.30 -8.39 -0.91
C GLU A 7 0.83 -7.97 -1.02
N TYR A 8 0.27 -7.37 0.03
CA TYR A 8 -1.09 -6.87 0.03
C TYR A 8 -1.27 -5.70 -0.94
N LEU A 9 -0.34 -4.74 -0.98
CA LEU A 9 -0.41 -3.61 -1.93
C LEU A 9 -0.32 -4.11 -3.37
N PHE A 10 0.55 -5.08 -3.65
CA PHE A 10 0.64 -5.69 -4.98
C PHE A 10 -0.69 -6.37 -5.37
N ALA A 11 -1.28 -7.16 -4.47
CA ALA A 11 -2.58 -7.77 -4.70
C ALA A 11 -3.70 -6.73 -4.92
N ALA A 12 -3.68 -5.64 -4.15
CA ALA A 12 -4.66 -4.56 -4.27
C ALA A 12 -4.57 -3.84 -5.62
N ILE A 13 -3.35 -3.55 -6.07
CA ILE A 13 -3.07 -2.94 -7.38
C ILE A 13 -3.59 -3.85 -8.51
N ASN A 14 -3.28 -5.15 -8.46
CA ASN A 14 -3.75 -6.11 -9.46
C ASN A 14 -5.27 -6.31 -9.47
N ALA A 15 -5.92 -6.09 -8.32
CA ALA A 15 -7.37 -6.10 -8.20
C ALA A 15 -8.02 -4.77 -8.62
N GLY A 16 -7.24 -3.76 -9.01
CA GLY A 16 -7.73 -2.47 -9.48
C GLY A 16 -8.20 -1.52 -8.38
N PHE A 17 -7.78 -1.73 -7.13
CA PHE A 17 -8.07 -0.77 -6.06
C PHE A 17 -7.20 0.48 -6.21
N MET A 18 -7.78 1.64 -5.88
CA MET A 18 -7.08 2.93 -5.81
C MET A 18 -6.86 3.39 -4.36
N GLU A 19 -7.61 2.83 -3.43
CA GLU A 19 -7.50 3.09 -2.00
C GLU A 19 -7.68 1.78 -1.23
N VAL A 20 -6.85 1.58 -0.20
CA VAL A 20 -6.98 0.46 0.74
C VAL A 20 -6.81 0.91 2.18
N ARG A 21 -7.40 0.15 3.11
CA ARG A 21 -7.23 0.34 4.55
C ARG A 21 -6.44 -0.82 5.14
N ILE A 22 -5.26 -0.53 5.69
CA ILE A 22 -4.43 -1.52 6.39
C ILE A 22 -4.76 -1.46 7.88
N ILE A 23 -5.41 -2.52 8.38
CA ILE A 23 -5.75 -2.68 9.79
C ILE A 23 -4.59 -3.36 10.52
N HIS A 24 -3.94 -2.65 11.43
CA HIS A 24 -2.79 -3.16 12.19
C HIS A 24 -3.05 -3.21 13.71
N GLY A 25 -4.23 -2.76 14.15
CA GLY A 25 -4.60 -2.68 15.56
C GLY A 25 -3.90 -1.52 16.29
N ARG A 26 -4.42 -1.18 17.47
CA ARG A 26 -3.97 -0.01 18.25
C ARG A 26 -2.64 -0.29 18.95
N GLY A 27 -2.59 -1.37 19.74
CA GLY A 27 -1.38 -1.87 20.42
C GLY A 27 -0.54 -0.76 21.07
N THR A 28 0.78 -0.95 21.11
CA THR A 28 1.77 0.06 21.54
C THR A 28 2.27 0.93 20.38
N GLY A 29 1.64 0.86 19.20
CA GLY A 29 2.06 1.60 18.00
C GLY A 29 3.20 0.98 17.17
N VAL A 30 3.78 -0.14 17.60
CA VAL A 30 4.88 -0.81 16.86
C VAL A 30 4.43 -1.20 15.44
N GLN A 31 3.25 -1.80 15.28
CA GLN A 31 2.77 -2.21 13.96
C GLN A 31 2.47 -0.99 13.07
N ARG A 32 1.87 0.07 13.62
CA ARG A 32 1.67 1.34 12.92
C ARG A 32 2.98 1.89 12.35
N ALA A 33 4.02 1.95 13.17
CA ALA A 33 5.34 2.44 12.75
C ALA A 33 5.94 1.57 11.64
N ILE A 34 5.84 0.24 11.74
CA ILE A 34 6.31 -0.69 10.71
C ILE A 34 5.55 -0.48 9.39
N VAL A 35 4.21 -0.38 9.45
CA VAL A 35 3.36 -0.17 8.27
C VAL A 35 3.72 1.16 7.60
N GLN A 36 3.71 2.28 8.32
CA GLN A 36 4.02 3.59 7.75
C GLN A 36 5.44 3.68 7.20
N ALA A 37 6.42 3.02 7.85
CA ALA A 37 7.78 2.95 7.32
C ALA A 37 7.83 2.21 5.98
N GLU A 38 7.04 1.16 5.81
CA GLU A 38 6.96 0.42 4.54
C GLU A 38 6.25 1.23 3.46
N LEU A 39 5.11 1.83 3.78
CA LEU A 39 4.35 2.69 2.87
C LEU A 39 5.19 3.84 2.32
N LYS A 40 6.00 4.49 3.18
CA LYS A 40 6.89 5.58 2.79
C LYS A 40 7.93 5.18 1.72
N ARG A 41 8.28 3.90 1.63
CA ARG A 41 9.26 3.38 0.67
C ARG A 41 8.64 2.73 -0.56
N HIS A 42 7.32 2.48 -0.56
CA HIS A 42 6.67 1.69 -1.59
C HIS A 42 6.38 2.55 -2.84
N PRO A 43 6.88 2.19 -4.03
CA PRO A 43 6.84 3.05 -5.21
C PRO A 43 5.43 3.34 -5.74
N SER A 44 4.48 2.45 -5.49
CA SER A 44 3.09 2.60 -5.93
C SER A 44 2.21 3.38 -4.95
N VAL A 45 2.71 3.76 -3.77
CA VAL A 45 1.92 4.53 -2.80
C VAL A 45 1.97 6.01 -3.19
N VAL A 46 0.79 6.62 -3.34
CA VAL A 46 0.64 8.06 -3.62
C VAL A 46 0.73 8.85 -2.32
N THR A 47 -0.07 8.47 -1.34
CA THR A 47 -0.10 9.07 0.00
C THR A 47 -0.73 8.11 1.00
N PHE A 48 -0.58 8.40 2.30
CA PHE A 48 -1.23 7.64 3.37
C PHE A 48 -1.44 8.50 4.61
N TRP A 49 -2.46 8.15 5.40
CA TRP A 49 -2.78 8.80 6.66
C TRP A 49 -3.47 7.83 7.62
N ASP A 50 -3.48 8.15 8.91
CA ASP A 50 -4.24 7.37 9.89
C ASP A 50 -5.74 7.51 9.63
N ALA A 51 -6.48 6.39 9.66
CA ALA A 51 -7.94 6.41 9.57
C ALA A 51 -8.52 7.12 10.82
N PRO A 52 -9.20 8.27 10.67
CA PRO A 52 -9.66 9.08 11.82
C PRO A 52 -10.54 8.31 12.81
N GLU A 53 -11.39 7.43 12.29
CA GLU A 53 -12.34 6.60 13.03
C GLU A 53 -11.71 5.38 13.73
N SER A 54 -10.44 5.08 13.43
CA SER A 54 -9.79 3.84 13.90
C SER A 54 -8.91 4.02 15.14
N HIS A 55 -8.86 5.21 15.74
CA HIS A 55 -8.00 5.52 16.89
C HIS A 55 -6.55 5.02 16.72
N LEU A 56 -5.92 5.35 15.57
CA LEU A 56 -4.57 4.90 15.19
C LEU A 56 -4.44 3.37 15.00
N GLY A 57 -5.54 2.65 14.81
CA GLY A 57 -5.55 1.20 14.56
C GLY A 57 -5.50 0.80 13.08
N ALA A 58 -5.60 1.77 12.18
CA ALA A 58 -5.55 1.54 10.74
C ALA A 58 -4.95 2.73 9.99
N THR A 59 -4.31 2.43 8.86
CA THR A 59 -3.77 3.42 7.91
C THR A 59 -4.55 3.32 6.60
N ILE A 60 -5.05 4.45 6.09
CA ILE A 60 -5.60 4.57 4.73
C ILE A 60 -4.44 4.86 3.78
N VAL A 61 -4.44 4.20 2.63
CA VAL A 61 -3.39 4.27 1.63
C VAL A 61 -4.00 4.48 0.26
N GLU A 62 -3.62 5.56 -0.40
CA GLU A 62 -3.88 5.76 -1.82
C GLU A 62 -2.75 5.12 -2.64
N ILE A 63 -3.12 4.35 -3.65
CA ILE A 63 -2.19 3.60 -4.51
C ILE A 63 -2.43 3.94 -5.97
N GLN A 64 -1.34 3.97 -6.76
CA GLN A 64 -1.41 4.21 -8.19
C GLN A 64 -2.21 3.08 -8.86
N SER A 65 -3.21 3.44 -9.65
CA SER A 65 -3.93 2.47 -10.48
C SER A 65 -3.01 1.97 -11.60
N ILE A 66 -3.18 0.70 -12.00
CA ILE A 66 -2.57 0.18 -13.23
C ILE A 66 -3.01 1.00 -14.46
N ALA A 67 -4.22 1.58 -14.44
CA ALA A 67 -4.72 2.44 -15.50
C ALA A 67 -4.02 3.83 -15.56
N ASP A 68 -3.42 4.26 -14.46
CA ASP A 68 -2.71 5.55 -14.36
C ASP A 68 -1.22 5.43 -14.70
N VAL A 69 -0.74 4.21 -14.95
CA VAL A 69 0.61 3.96 -15.46
C VAL A 69 0.55 4.09 -16.98
N PRO A 70 1.07 5.18 -17.60
CA PRO A 70 1.21 5.20 -19.05
C PRO A 70 2.08 4.01 -19.44
N ASP A 71 1.56 3.18 -20.36
CA ASP A 71 2.15 1.94 -20.86
C ASP A 71 3.67 1.89 -20.64
N ARG A 72 4.10 1.23 -19.55
CA ARG A 72 5.50 0.87 -19.46
C ARG A 72 5.69 -0.24 -20.48
N GLU A 73 6.34 0.13 -21.57
CA GLU A 73 6.76 -0.72 -22.67
C GLU A 73 6.91 -2.17 -22.22
N THR A 74 6.13 -3.02 -22.86
CA THR A 74 6.23 -4.47 -22.79
C THR A 74 7.66 -4.84 -23.14
N THR A 75 8.54 -4.95 -22.14
CA THR A 75 9.87 -5.53 -22.36
C THR A 75 9.63 -6.97 -22.77
N THR A 76 9.69 -7.15 -24.09
CA THR A 76 9.63 -8.41 -24.78
C THR A 76 10.71 -9.30 -24.18
N GLN A 77 10.30 -10.29 -23.40
CA GLN A 77 11.11 -11.45 -23.04
C GLN A 77 11.44 -12.18 -24.36
N THR A 78 12.56 -11.79 -24.98
CA THR A 78 13.12 -12.50 -26.12
C THR A 78 13.90 -13.71 -25.60
N ARG A 79 13.32 -14.89 -25.87
CA ARG A 79 13.93 -16.23 -26.00
C ARG A 79 15.05 -16.64 -25.05
#